data_AF-A0A127SSC3-F1
#
_entry.id   AF-A0A127SSC3-F1
#
_cell.length_a   1.000
_cell.length_b   1.000
_cell.length_c   1.000
_cell.angle_alpha   90.00
_cell.angle_beta   90.00
_cell.angle_gamma   90.00
#
_symmetry.space_group_name_H-M   'P 1'
#
loop_
_entity.id
_entity.type
_entity.pdbx_description
1 polymer ?
#
loop_
_entity_poly.entity_id
_entity_poly.type
_entity_poly.pdbx_seq_one_letter_code
_entity_poly.pdbx_strand_id
1 'polypeptide(L)'
;TAEEDQEIRKRAAECGKTVSGFLRAAALGKKVNSLTDDRVLKEVMRLGALQKKLFIDGKRVGDREYAEVLIAITEYHRALLSRLMAD
;
A
#
# COMPACT_ATOMS: atom_id res chain seq x y z
N THR A 1 18.62 -16.86 16.88
CA THR A 1 17.91 -17.38 18.07
C THR A 1 16.48 -17.75 17.67
N ALA A 2 15.74 -18.47 18.51
CA ALA A 2 14.35 -18.87 18.17
C ALA A 2 13.42 -17.64 17.94
N GLU A 3 13.72 -16.53 18.61
CA GLU A 3 13.00 -15.27 18.48
C GLU A 3 13.29 -14.59 17.12
N GLU A 4 14.56 -14.54 16.70
CA GLU A 4 14.94 -14.05 15.37
C GLU A 4 14.31 -14.89 14.25
N ASP A 5 14.25 -16.21 14.41
CA ASP A 5 13.61 -17.11 13.45
C ASP A 5 12.11 -16.85 13.29
N GLN A 6 11.42 -16.55 14.39
CA GLN A 6 10.00 -16.19 14.38
C GLN A 6 9.78 -14.84 13.68
N GLU A 7 10.61 -13.84 14.01
CA GLU A 7 10.52 -12.52 13.42
C GLU A 7 10.80 -12.54 11.90
N ILE A 8 11.79 -13.32 11.46
CA ILE A 8 12.08 -13.52 10.03
C ILE A 8 10.89 -14.17 9.31
N ARG A 9 10.25 -15.17 9.93
CA ARG A 9 9.05 -15.82 9.35
C ARG A 9 7.88 -14.86 9.26
N LYS A 10 7.64 -14.06 10.29
CA LYS A 10 6.60 -13.03 10.33
C LYS A 10 6.79 -12.00 9.21
N ARG A 11 7.98 -11.41 9.10
CA ARG A 11 8.30 -10.43 8.04
C ARG A 11 8.22 -11.02 6.64
N ALA A 12 8.68 -12.26 6.46
CA ALA A 12 8.55 -12.96 5.17
C ALA A 12 7.07 -13.12 4.77
N ALA A 13 6.20 -13.48 5.73
CA ALA A 13 4.76 -13.61 5.50
C ALA A 13 4.10 -12.25 5.19
N GLU A 14 4.44 -11.19 5.94
CA GLU A 14 3.95 -9.82 5.69
C GLU A 14 4.32 -9.32 4.29
N CYS A 15 5.49 -9.72 3.78
CA CYS A 15 5.97 -9.39 2.45
C CYS A 15 5.51 -10.38 1.37
N GLY A 16 4.74 -11.41 1.72
CA GLY A 16 4.20 -12.40 0.78
C GLY A 16 5.24 -13.30 0.15
N LYS A 17 6.37 -13.52 0.82
CA LYS A 17 7.50 -14.30 0.32
C LYS A 17 7.73 -15.52 1.20
N THR A 18 8.29 -16.57 0.62
CA THR A 18 8.91 -17.63 1.43
C THR A 18 10.11 -17.06 2.19
N VAL A 19 10.46 -17.64 3.34
CA VAL A 19 11.61 -17.20 4.14
C VAL A 19 12.88 -17.13 3.30
N SER A 20 13.14 -18.14 2.47
CA SER A 20 14.31 -18.15 1.57
C SER A 20 14.24 -17.04 0.50
N GLY A 21 13.04 -16.73 -0.01
CA GLY A 21 12.84 -15.63 -0.95
C GLY A 21 13.02 -14.25 -0.31
N PHE A 22 12.57 -14.08 0.94
CA PHE A 22 12.76 -12.87 1.74
C PHE A 22 14.25 -12.62 2.01
N LEU A 23 14.97 -13.63 2.50
CA LEU A 23 16.40 -13.53 2.79
C LEU A 23 17.23 -13.24 1.54
N ARG A 24 16.94 -13.90 0.41
CA ARG A 24 17.60 -13.59 -0.88
C ARG A 24 17.36 -12.15 -1.32
N ALA A 25 16.14 -11.63 -1.16
CA ALA A 25 15.83 -10.26 -1.53
C ALA A 25 16.56 -9.25 -0.63
N ALA A 26 16.56 -9.49 0.68
CA ALA A 26 17.27 -8.67 1.66
C ALA A 26 18.79 -8.68 1.41
N ALA A 27 19.39 -9.85 1.19
CA ALA A 27 20.82 -9.99 0.91
C ALA A 27 21.26 -9.29 -0.39
N LEU A 28 20.36 -9.19 -1.39
CA LEU A 28 20.59 -8.48 -2.64
C LEU A 28 20.27 -6.98 -2.56
N GLY A 29 19.93 -6.45 -1.38
CA GLY A 29 19.57 -5.04 -1.19
C GLY A 29 18.28 -4.62 -1.89
N LYS A 30 17.42 -5.57 -2.26
CA LYS A 30 16.13 -5.25 -2.89
C LYS A 30 15.16 -4.75 -1.84
N LYS A 31 14.34 -3.74 -2.17
CA LYS A 31 13.24 -3.31 -1.29
C LYS A 31 12.28 -4.48 -1.07
N VAL A 32 12.02 -4.77 0.21
CA VAL A 32 11.06 -5.79 0.63
C VAL A 32 9.88 -5.05 1.27
N ASN A 33 8.87 -4.75 0.46
CA ASN A 33 7.67 -4.08 0.91
C ASN A 33 6.68 -5.09 1.48
N SER A 34 5.84 -4.66 2.43
CA SER A 34 4.71 -5.49 2.84
C SER A 34 3.71 -5.63 1.68
N LEU A 35 3.04 -6.77 1.60
CA LEU A 35 1.93 -7.00 0.65
C LEU A 35 0.83 -5.95 0.79
N THR A 36 0.62 -5.51 2.02
CA THR A 36 -0.42 -4.55 2.37
C THR A 36 -0.12 -3.18 1.78
N ASP A 37 1.15 -2.73 1.79
CA ASP A 37 1.57 -1.46 1.19
C ASP A 37 1.39 -1.48 -0.33
N ASP A 38 1.72 -2.60 -0.95
CA ASP A 38 1.59 -2.79 -2.40
C ASP A 38 0.11 -2.74 -2.85
N ARG A 39 -0.79 -3.28 -2.04
CA ARG A 39 -2.25 -3.22 -2.28
C ARG A 39 -2.78 -1.80 -2.12
N VAL A 40 -2.38 -1.11 -1.05
CA VAL A 40 -2.81 0.28 -0.80
C VAL A 40 -2.29 1.19 -1.91
N LEU A 41 -1.04 1.06 -2.31
CA LEU A 41 -0.44 1.86 -3.38
C LEU A 41 -1.17 1.68 -4.71
N LYS A 42 -1.45 0.42 -5.11
CA LYS A 42 -2.22 0.12 -6.33
C LYS A 42 -3.60 0.76 -6.31
N GLU A 43 -4.26 0.75 -5.16
CA GLU A 43 -5.59 1.31 -5.03
C GLU A 43 -5.59 2.85 -5.09
N VAL A 44 -4.61 3.51 -4.45
CA VAL A 44 -4.41 4.96 -4.58
C VAL A 44 -4.12 5.34 -6.04
N MET A 45 -3.28 4.57 -6.74
CA MET A 45 -3.01 4.80 -8.17
C MET A 45 -4.27 4.65 -9.03
N ARG A 46 -5.10 3.62 -8.78
CA ARG A 46 -6.38 3.40 -9.46
C ARG A 46 -7.34 4.56 -9.24
N LEU A 47 -7.47 5.01 -7.99
CA LEU A 47 -8.33 6.13 -7.62
C LEU A 47 -7.86 7.45 -8.23
N GLY A 48 -6.54 7.72 -8.26
CA GLY A 48 -5.98 8.90 -8.92
C GLY A 48 -6.24 8.91 -10.44
N ALA A 49 -6.15 7.75 -11.10
CA ALA A 49 -6.52 7.63 -12.51
C ALA A 49 -8.01 7.89 -12.74
N LEU A 50 -8.88 7.40 -11.85
CA LEU A 50 -10.32 7.65 -11.91
C LEU A 50 -10.65 9.13 -11.66
N GLN A 51 -10.00 9.77 -10.69
CA GLN A 51 -10.13 11.21 -10.44
C GLN A 51 -9.77 12.02 -11.69
N LYS A 52 -8.65 11.69 -12.33
CA LYS A 52 -8.22 12.34 -13.58
C LYS A 52 -9.26 12.17 -14.69
N LYS A 53 -9.80 10.96 -14.86
CA LYS A 53 -10.85 10.69 -15.85
C LYS A 53 -12.09 11.54 -15.58
N LEU A 54 -12.61 11.53 -14.36
CA LEU A 54 -13.78 12.32 -13.98
C LEU A 54 -13.56 13.82 -14.21
N PHE A 55 -12.36 14.33 -13.90
CA PHE A 55 -12.01 15.72 -14.17
C PHE A 55 -12.05 16.08 -15.67
N ILE A 56 -11.50 15.20 -16.52
CA ILE A 56 -11.54 15.34 -17.99
C ILE A 56 -12.99 15.30 -18.49
N ASP A 57 -13.83 14.46 -17.89
CA ASP A 57 -15.27 14.34 -18.19
C ASP A 57 -16.09 15.54 -17.66
N GLY A 58 -15.44 16.56 -17.09
CA GLY A 58 -16.07 17.79 -16.63
C GLY A 58 -16.55 17.77 -15.18
N LYS A 59 -16.40 16.64 -14.46
CA LYS A 59 -16.79 16.51 -13.06
C LYS A 59 -15.89 17.32 -12.14
N ARG A 60 -16.45 17.83 -11.05
CA ARG A 60 -15.77 18.65 -10.03
C ARG A 60 -16.19 18.21 -8.64
N VAL A 61 -15.68 18.90 -7.62
CA VAL A 61 -15.93 18.57 -6.20
C VAL A 61 -17.42 18.53 -5.83
N GLY A 62 -18.29 19.27 -6.52
CA GLY A 62 -19.73 19.22 -6.31
C GLY A 62 -20.41 17.96 -6.85
N ASP A 63 -19.76 17.21 -7.74
CA ASP A 63 -20.26 15.94 -8.26
C ASP A 63 -19.98 14.81 -7.27
N ARG A 64 -21.03 14.06 -6.92
CA ARG A 64 -20.97 12.93 -5.99
C ARG A 64 -19.82 11.96 -6.30
N GLU A 65 -19.72 11.52 -7.55
CA GLU A 65 -18.71 10.54 -7.99
C GLU A 65 -17.28 11.06 -7.82
N TYR A 66 -17.05 12.36 -8.05
CA TYR A 66 -15.74 12.96 -7.87
C TYR A 66 -15.40 13.12 -6.38
N ALA A 67 -16.37 13.54 -5.57
CA ALA A 67 -16.22 13.65 -4.11
C ALA A 67 -15.93 12.29 -3.45
N GLU A 68 -16.63 11.23 -3.86
CA GLU A 68 -16.41 9.87 -3.37
C GLU A 68 -14.97 9.39 -3.63
N VAL A 69 -14.42 9.69 -4.81
CA VAL A 69 -13.03 9.35 -5.14
C VAL A 69 -12.03 10.12 -4.26
N LEU A 70 -12.27 11.41 -4.00
CA LEU A 70 -11.41 12.21 -3.13
C LEU A 70 -11.42 11.70 -1.68
N ILE A 71 -12.60 11.34 -1.18
CA ILE A 71 -12.77 10.77 0.17
C ILE A 71 -11.98 9.46 0.26
N ALA A 72 -12.15 8.57 -0.71
CA ALA A 72 -11.44 7.29 -0.73
C ALA A 72 -9.91 7.48 -0.74
N ILE A 73 -9.38 8.41 -1.56
CA ILE A 73 -7.93 8.73 -1.56
C ILE A 73 -7.48 9.18 -0.17
N THR A 74 -8.26 10.04 0.50
CA THR A 74 -7.96 10.55 1.84
C THR A 74 -7.96 9.44 2.89
N GLU A 75 -8.92 8.53 2.82
CA GLU A 75 -9.02 7.39 3.74
C GLU A 75 -7.84 6.42 3.58
N TYR A 76 -7.48 6.09 2.33
CA TYR A 76 -6.30 5.26 2.06
C TYR A 76 -5.01 5.92 2.53
N HIS A 77 -4.87 7.23 2.33
CA HIS A 77 -3.71 7.99 2.82
C HIS A 77 -3.62 7.97 4.35
N ARG A 78 -4.73 8.19 5.06
CA ARG A 78 -4.77 8.11 6.53
C ARG A 78 -4.44 6.71 7.03
N ALA A 79 -5.01 5.67 6.41
CA ALA A 79 -4.72 4.29 6.76
C ALA A 79 -3.23 3.94 6.58
N LEU A 80 -2.59 4.49 5.54
CA LEU A 80 -1.15 4.34 5.32
C LEU A 80 -0.34 5.09 6.39
N LEU A 81 -0.67 6.35 6.67
CA LEU A 81 0.01 7.15 7.70
C LEU A 81 -0.08 6.53 9.09
N SER A 82 -1.27 6.08 9.51
CA SER A 82 -1.45 5.45 10.81
C SER A 82 -0.61 4.18 10.97
N ARG A 83 -0.32 3.46 9.89
CA ARG A 83 0.54 2.28 9.91
C ARG A 83 2.02 2.66 9.95
N LEU A 84 2.43 3.63 9.14
CA LEU A 84 3.81 4.11 9.09
C LEU A 84 4.27 4.76 10.41
N MET A 85 3.32 5.28 11.20
CA MET A 85 3.57 5.91 12.51
C MET A 85 3.39 4.92 13.68
N ALA A 86 2.98 3.67 13.42
CA ALA A 86 2.78 2.64 14.45
C ALA A 86 3.99 1.71 14.61
N ASP A 87 5.02 1.86 13.77
CA ASP A 87 6.31 1.16 13.83
C ASP A 87 7.37 1.95 14.62
#